data_AF-K1SGI6-F1
#
_entry.id   AF-K1SGI6-F1
#
_cell.length_a   1.000
_cell.length_b   1.000
_cell.length_c   1.000
_cell.angle_alpha   90.00
_cell.angle_beta   90.00
_cell.angle_gamma   90.00
#
_symmetry.space_group_name_H-M   'P 1'
#
loop_
_entity.id
_entity.type
_entity.pdbx_description
1 polymer ?
#
loop_
_entity_poly.entity_id
_entity_poly.type
_entity_poly.pdbx_seq_one_letter_code
_entity_poly.pdbx_strand_id
1 'polypeptide(L)'
;MKKTTYYEPQPECDNYPWKDGRVCSANGKFKRKMIPERFVVVCPEGHISDFPIAKWLHSDGQHIYDPNTCKIRRSTGGASANLTGVFYQCTCGAKKSMAGATRKGALKKIGFQCKSSKPWLGIYGGENCNCDPEDVKVVLRGATNVWFADTRSSIHIPTDDEATSRKIIAILDEHFDALNASRVNGEFNKDIVQFLANSKGVDF
;
A
#
# COMPACT_ATOMS: atom_id res chain seq x y z
N MET A 1 -8.70 16.38 2.73
CA MET A 1 -7.86 15.19 2.48
C MET A 1 -8.66 14.22 1.65
N LYS A 2 -8.02 13.57 0.68
CA LYS A 2 -8.67 12.62 -0.22
C LYS A 2 -7.89 11.32 -0.18
N LYS A 3 -8.58 10.17 -0.08
CA LYS A 3 -7.97 8.86 -0.28
C LYS A 3 -7.92 8.62 -1.78
N THR A 4 -6.75 8.32 -2.31
CA THR A 4 -6.55 8.06 -3.74
C THR A 4 -5.88 6.71 -3.96
N THR A 5 -5.97 6.21 -5.18
CA THR A 5 -5.24 5.01 -5.61
C THR A 5 -4.00 5.37 -6.41
N TYR A 6 -3.13 4.39 -6.68
CA TYR A 6 -1.94 4.59 -7.51
C TYR A 6 -2.28 4.84 -8.99
N TYR A 7 -3.43 4.31 -9.45
CA TYR A 7 -3.86 4.37 -10.85
C TYR A 7 -4.61 5.66 -11.21
N GLU A 8 -4.98 6.46 -10.21
CA GLU A 8 -5.67 7.72 -10.41
C GLU A 8 -4.67 8.87 -10.66
N PRO A 9 -5.04 9.89 -11.46
CA PRO A 9 -4.28 11.12 -11.54
C PRO A 9 -4.04 11.72 -10.16
N GLN A 10 -2.82 12.17 -9.90
CA GLN A 10 -2.48 12.79 -8.63
C GLN A 10 -3.41 13.97 -8.36
N PRO A 11 -4.11 13.98 -7.22
CA PRO A 11 -5.15 14.95 -6.97
C PRO A 11 -4.54 16.34 -6.72
N GLU A 12 -5.29 17.38 -7.07
CA GLU A 12 -4.88 18.78 -6.94
C GLU A 12 -5.48 19.43 -5.68
N CYS A 13 -4.92 20.57 -5.28
CA CYS A 13 -5.42 21.37 -4.16
C CYS A 13 -6.80 21.96 -4.48
N ASP A 14 -7.78 21.75 -3.58
CA ASP A 14 -9.16 22.26 -3.73
C ASP A 14 -9.30 23.79 -3.59
N ASN A 15 -8.19 24.53 -3.36
CA ASN A 15 -8.16 25.98 -3.17
C ASN A 15 -9.14 26.52 -2.12
N TYR A 16 -9.38 25.77 -1.04
CA TYR A 16 -10.26 26.23 0.03
C TYR A 16 -9.71 27.52 0.69
N PRO A 17 -10.53 28.58 0.87
CA PRO A 17 -10.10 29.87 1.40
C PRO A 17 -9.97 29.82 2.92
N TRP A 18 -8.85 29.26 3.41
CA TRP A 18 -8.54 29.27 4.83
C TRP A 18 -8.28 30.69 5.34
N LYS A 19 -8.78 31.02 6.53
CA LYS A 19 -8.64 32.36 7.14
C LYS A 19 -7.18 32.74 7.42
N ASP A 20 -6.35 31.77 7.81
CA ASP A 20 -4.96 31.99 8.20
C ASP A 20 -4.00 31.09 7.42
N GLY A 21 -2.74 31.51 7.25
CA GLY A 21 -1.67 30.68 6.67
C GLY A 21 -1.61 30.69 5.14
N ARG A 22 -0.77 29.81 4.58
CA ARG A 22 -0.59 29.72 3.12
C ARG A 22 -1.83 29.12 2.45
N VAL A 23 -2.35 29.82 1.44
CA VAL A 23 -3.47 29.36 0.59
C VAL A 23 -2.96 29.01 -0.80
N CYS A 24 -3.56 27.98 -1.41
CA CYS A 24 -3.36 27.69 -2.82
C CYS A 24 -4.11 28.75 -3.64
N SER A 25 -3.45 29.42 -4.59
CA SER A 25 -4.10 30.40 -5.47
C SER A 25 -4.91 29.70 -6.55
N ALA A 26 -6.19 30.08 -6.67
CA ALA A 26 -7.06 29.61 -7.76
C ALA A 26 -6.61 30.15 -9.14
N ASN A 27 -5.95 31.32 -9.15
CA ASN A 27 -5.47 32.00 -10.36
C ASN A 27 -3.98 31.67 -10.66
N GLY A 28 -3.41 30.67 -9.99
CA GLY A 28 -2.04 30.23 -10.27
C GLY A 28 -1.95 29.62 -11.66
N LYS A 29 -0.91 29.97 -12.42
CA LYS A 29 -0.61 29.37 -13.75
C LYS A 29 -0.57 27.83 -13.71
N PHE A 30 -0.19 27.25 -12.56
CA PHE A 30 -0.20 25.81 -12.33
C PHE A 30 -0.95 25.49 -11.04
N LYS A 31 -1.87 24.52 -11.12
CA LYS A 31 -2.54 23.96 -9.95
C LYS A 31 -1.55 23.15 -9.13
N ARG A 32 -1.63 23.30 -7.80
CA ARG A 32 -0.71 22.62 -6.87
C ARG A 32 -1.20 21.20 -6.64
N LYS A 33 -0.33 20.22 -6.89
CA LYS A 33 -0.61 18.80 -6.59
C LYS A 33 -0.59 18.55 -5.09
N MET A 34 -1.48 17.68 -4.60
CA MET A 34 -1.48 17.26 -3.20
C MET A 34 -0.30 16.32 -2.92
N ILE A 35 0.24 16.43 -1.71
CA ILE A 35 1.34 15.59 -1.23
C ILE A 35 0.75 14.46 -0.40
N PRO A 36 1.14 13.19 -0.62
CA PRO A 36 0.72 12.07 0.22
C PRO A 36 1.09 12.29 1.68
N GLU A 37 0.22 11.89 2.59
CA GLU A 37 0.56 11.90 4.02
C GLU A 37 1.60 10.83 4.33
N ARG A 38 2.51 11.13 5.26
CA ARG A 38 3.65 10.27 5.60
C ARG A 38 3.43 9.43 6.86
N PHE A 39 2.30 9.57 7.54
CA PHE A 39 2.00 8.82 8.76
C PHE A 39 1.08 7.64 8.48
N VAL A 40 1.51 6.48 8.95
CA VAL A 40 0.76 5.23 8.87
C VAL A 40 0.63 4.62 10.25
N VAL A 41 -0.37 3.79 10.41
CA VAL A 41 -0.59 2.95 11.58
C VAL A 41 -0.22 1.52 11.24
N VAL A 42 0.50 0.87 12.15
CA VAL A 42 0.87 -0.55 12.05
C VAL A 42 0.48 -1.28 13.33
N CYS A 43 0.12 -2.56 13.22
CA CYS A 43 -0.12 -3.44 14.37
C CYS A 43 0.78 -4.69 14.36
N PRO A 44 0.89 -5.43 15.47
CA PRO A 44 1.70 -6.64 15.57
C PRO A 44 1.35 -7.74 14.54
N GLU A 45 0.09 -7.83 14.11
CA GLU A 45 -0.38 -8.81 13.10
C GLU A 45 0.06 -8.46 11.66
N GLY A 46 0.91 -7.45 11.48
CA GLY A 46 1.42 -7.05 10.17
C GLY A 46 0.39 -6.33 9.31
N HIS A 47 -0.58 -5.64 9.90
CA HIS A 47 -1.52 -4.77 9.17
C HIS A 47 -1.00 -3.35 9.10
N ILE A 48 -1.29 -2.65 8.01
CA ILE A 48 -0.98 -1.23 7.83
C ILE A 48 -2.23 -0.45 7.42
N SER A 49 -2.37 0.78 7.91
CA SER A 49 -3.45 1.68 7.50
C SER A 49 -2.98 3.13 7.53
N ASP A 50 -3.67 4.01 6.83
CA ASP A 50 -3.44 5.45 6.96
C ASP A 50 -3.71 5.92 8.39
N PHE A 51 -2.93 6.89 8.87
CA PHE A 51 -3.17 7.51 10.17
C PHE A 51 -4.59 8.13 10.23
N PRO A 52 -5.42 7.83 11.25
CA PRO A 52 -6.80 8.30 11.34
C PRO A 52 -6.89 9.78 11.75
N ILE A 53 -6.43 10.68 10.86
CA ILE A 53 -6.28 12.11 11.16
C ILE A 53 -7.57 12.74 11.65
N ALA A 54 -8.71 12.46 11.01
CA ALA A 54 -9.99 13.00 11.41
C ALA A 54 -10.34 12.60 12.85
N LYS A 55 -10.17 11.31 13.21
CA LYS A 55 -10.41 10.82 14.56
C LYS A 55 -9.43 11.39 15.58
N TRP A 56 -8.17 11.50 15.20
CA TRP A 56 -7.13 12.10 16.05
C TRP A 56 -7.42 13.57 16.37
N LEU A 57 -7.83 14.33 15.37
CA LEU A 57 -8.08 15.77 15.44
C LEU A 57 -9.30 16.12 16.29
N HIS A 58 -10.32 15.27 16.28
CA HIS A 58 -11.60 15.49 16.99
C HIS A 58 -11.72 14.62 18.26
N SER A 59 -10.60 14.13 18.78
CA SER A 59 -10.62 13.19 19.91
C SER A 59 -10.98 13.83 21.25
N ASP A 60 -10.99 15.16 21.33
CA ASP A 60 -11.38 15.92 22.52
C ASP A 60 -12.90 16.08 22.65
N GLY A 61 -13.66 15.73 21.61
CA GLY A 61 -15.12 15.85 21.57
C GLY A 61 -15.64 17.29 21.49
N GLN A 62 -14.76 18.30 21.42
CA GLN A 62 -15.19 19.71 21.32
C GLN A 62 -15.80 20.05 19.97
N HIS A 63 -15.36 19.34 18.93
CA HIS A 63 -15.86 19.51 17.57
C HIS A 63 -16.24 18.14 16.99
N ILE A 64 -17.36 18.08 16.26
CA ILE A 64 -17.81 16.87 15.58
C ILE A 64 -17.29 16.88 14.14
N TYR A 65 -16.67 15.78 13.71
CA TYR A 65 -16.21 15.63 12.33
C TYR A 65 -17.35 15.17 11.42
N ASP A 66 -17.59 15.93 10.36
CA ASP A 66 -18.50 15.53 9.27
C ASP A 66 -17.70 15.39 7.96
N PRO A 67 -17.55 14.18 7.40
CA PRO A 67 -16.82 13.94 6.16
C PRO A 67 -17.31 14.75 4.95
N ASN A 68 -18.58 15.18 4.92
CA ASN A 68 -19.17 15.88 3.78
C ASN A 68 -18.90 17.39 3.80
N THR A 69 -18.80 17.99 4.99
CA THR A 69 -18.63 19.44 5.16
C THR A 69 -17.24 19.82 5.67
N CYS A 70 -16.61 18.95 6.46
CA CYS A 70 -15.31 19.23 7.07
C CYS A 70 -14.17 19.03 6.06
N LYS A 71 -13.34 20.07 5.92
CA LYS A 71 -12.08 19.98 5.19
C LYS A 71 -10.92 20.04 6.18
N ILE A 72 -9.94 19.16 6.01
CA ILE A 72 -8.74 19.11 6.84
C ILE A 72 -7.54 19.55 6.02
N ARG A 73 -6.75 20.47 6.60
CA ARG A 73 -5.44 20.86 6.09
C ARG A 73 -4.32 20.40 7.03
N ARG A 74 -3.15 20.23 6.44
CA ARG A 74 -1.88 19.97 7.12
C ARG A 74 -1.03 21.23 7.09
N SER A 75 -0.42 21.54 8.22
CA SER A 75 0.56 22.63 8.37
C SER A 75 1.82 22.11 9.04
N THR A 76 2.95 22.74 8.73
CA THR A 76 4.23 22.48 9.41
C THR A 76 4.74 23.81 9.95
N GLY A 77 5.00 23.88 11.26
CA GLY A 77 5.54 25.06 11.92
C GLY A 77 7.07 25.08 11.84
N GLY A 78 7.64 26.13 11.23
CA GLY A 78 9.07 26.44 11.31
C GLY A 78 10.03 25.49 10.58
N ALA A 79 11.34 25.82 10.63
CA ALA A 79 12.42 25.22 9.84
C ALA A 79 12.84 23.80 10.25
N SER A 80 12.31 23.24 11.34
CA SER A 80 12.67 21.89 11.79
C SER A 80 11.64 20.85 11.33
N ALA A 81 12.13 19.76 10.73
CA ALA A 81 11.31 18.65 10.25
C ALA A 81 10.74 17.76 11.38
N ASN A 82 10.76 18.24 12.63
CA ASN A 82 10.37 17.50 13.81
C ASN A 82 8.89 17.11 13.78
N LEU A 83 8.59 15.90 14.25
CA LEU A 83 7.24 15.35 14.30
C LEU A 83 6.25 16.23 15.07
N THR A 84 6.74 16.95 16.08
CA THR A 84 5.96 17.91 16.89
C THR A 84 5.55 19.16 16.12
N GLY A 85 6.26 19.50 15.03
CA GLY A 85 5.97 20.65 14.18
C GLY A 85 4.84 20.42 13.19
N VAL A 86 4.31 19.19 13.07
CA VAL A 86 3.18 18.87 12.18
C VAL A 86 1.86 19.05 12.93
N PHE A 87 0.96 19.84 12.34
CA PHE A 87 -0.37 20.09 12.89
C PHE A 87 -1.42 19.93 11.80
N TYR A 88 -2.60 19.47 12.21
CA TYR A 88 -3.79 19.45 11.37
C TYR A 88 -4.80 20.46 11.88
N GLN A 89 -5.56 21.01 10.94
CA GLN A 89 -6.67 21.90 11.25
C GLN A 89 -7.87 21.53 10.39
N CYS A 90 -9.05 21.54 11.01
CA CYS A 90 -10.34 21.32 10.38
C CYS A 90 -11.07 22.65 10.20
N THR A 91 -11.98 22.72 9.22
CA THR A 91 -12.88 23.87 9.02
C THR A 91 -13.86 24.07 10.17
N CYS A 92 -14.16 23.03 10.97
CA CYS A 92 -14.99 23.15 12.18
C CYS A 92 -14.30 23.88 13.34
N GLY A 93 -13.00 24.18 13.24
CA GLY A 93 -12.22 24.83 14.28
C GLY A 93 -11.20 23.91 14.98
N ALA A 94 -11.41 22.59 14.93
CA ALA A 94 -10.51 21.62 15.56
C ALA A 94 -9.08 21.77 15.05
N LYS A 95 -8.11 21.85 15.97
CA LYS A 95 -6.68 21.99 15.68
C LYS A 95 -5.86 21.14 16.63
N LYS A 96 -5.02 20.25 16.09
CA LYS A 96 -4.21 19.35 16.91
C LYS A 96 -2.88 19.01 16.25
N SER A 97 -1.86 18.87 17.07
CA SER A 97 -0.51 18.48 16.64
C SER A 97 -0.39 16.96 16.51
N MET A 98 0.66 16.51 15.81
CA MET A 98 1.11 15.10 15.86
C MET A 98 1.91 14.77 17.12
N ALA A 99 2.15 15.74 17.99
CA ALA A 99 2.86 15.49 19.25
C ALA A 99 2.04 14.50 20.09
N GLY A 100 2.71 13.45 20.55
CA GLY A 100 2.09 12.39 21.34
C GLY A 100 1.37 11.31 20.53
N ALA A 101 1.13 11.49 19.22
CA ALA A 101 0.47 10.49 18.39
C ALA A 101 1.30 9.19 18.24
N THR A 102 2.62 9.28 18.38
CA THR A 102 3.55 8.14 18.33
C THR A 102 3.76 7.44 19.68
N ARG A 103 3.16 7.95 20.76
CA ARG A 103 3.28 7.31 22.10
C ARG A 103 2.47 6.01 22.14
N LYS A 104 2.95 5.04 22.91
CA LYS A 104 2.21 3.78 23.17
C LYS A 104 0.82 4.10 23.72
N GLY A 105 -0.20 3.40 23.23
CA GLY A 105 -1.60 3.61 23.63
C GLY A 105 -2.26 4.92 23.17
N ALA A 106 -1.59 5.78 22.39
CA ALA A 106 -2.20 7.02 21.89
C ALA A 106 -3.42 6.75 20.99
N LEU A 107 -3.36 5.69 20.18
CA LEU A 107 -4.46 5.27 19.31
C LEU A 107 -5.61 4.62 20.10
N LYS A 108 -5.31 3.84 21.14
CA LYS A 108 -6.29 3.30 22.10
C LYS A 108 -7.10 4.42 22.76
N LYS A 109 -6.45 5.51 23.18
CA LYS A 109 -7.12 6.68 23.80
C LYS A 109 -8.14 7.36 22.89
N ILE A 110 -7.94 7.33 21.58
CA ILE A 110 -8.91 7.86 20.62
C ILE A 110 -9.88 6.76 20.13
N GLY A 111 -9.89 5.59 20.76
CA GLY A 111 -10.71 4.44 20.38
C GLY A 111 -10.41 3.91 18.98
N PHE A 112 -9.20 4.09 18.46
CA PHE A 112 -8.84 3.51 17.16
C PHE A 112 -8.54 2.02 17.33
N GLN A 113 -9.06 1.22 16.39
CA GLN A 113 -8.81 -0.21 16.29
C GLN A 113 -8.21 -0.51 14.91
N CYS A 114 -7.36 -1.54 14.86
CA CYS A 114 -6.76 -1.98 13.61
C CYS A 114 -7.83 -2.49 12.65
N LYS A 115 -7.72 -2.12 11.37
CA LYS A 115 -8.68 -2.46 10.31
C LYS A 115 -8.32 -3.68 9.48
N SER A 116 -7.34 -4.48 9.93
CA SER A 116 -6.88 -5.68 9.22
C SER A 116 -6.46 -5.43 7.76
N SER A 117 -5.99 -4.22 7.45
CA SER A 117 -5.68 -3.83 6.07
C SER A 117 -4.27 -4.27 5.66
N LYS A 118 -4.15 -4.84 4.46
CA LYS A 118 -2.91 -5.23 3.76
C LYS A 118 -2.97 -4.67 2.33
N PRO A 119 -2.73 -3.36 2.13
CA PRO A 119 -2.87 -2.71 0.83
C PRO A 119 -2.03 -3.33 -0.29
N TRP A 120 -0.89 -3.96 0.04
CA TRP A 120 -0.03 -4.66 -0.92
C TRP A 120 -0.67 -5.95 -1.47
N LEU A 121 -1.65 -6.52 -0.77
CA LEU A 121 -2.47 -7.64 -1.24
C LEU A 121 -3.83 -7.17 -1.79
N GLY A 122 -4.07 -5.86 -1.90
CA GLY A 122 -5.37 -5.31 -2.25
C GLY A 122 -6.44 -5.46 -1.15
N ILE A 123 -6.04 -5.78 0.08
CA ILE A 123 -6.96 -5.97 1.21
C ILE A 123 -7.07 -4.65 1.99
N TYR A 124 -8.25 -4.03 1.98
CA TYR A 124 -8.50 -2.72 2.61
C TYR A 124 -9.45 -2.80 3.82
N GLY A 125 -9.49 -3.96 4.47
CA GLY A 125 -10.43 -4.31 5.53
C GLY A 125 -10.50 -5.81 5.69
N GLY A 126 -10.96 -6.30 6.84
CA GLY A 126 -11.15 -7.72 7.10
C GLY A 126 -11.84 -7.94 8.44
N GLU A 127 -11.90 -9.19 8.89
CA GLU A 127 -12.32 -9.53 10.25
C GLU A 127 -11.53 -8.73 11.28
N ASN A 128 -12.13 -8.50 12.45
CA ASN A 128 -11.53 -7.70 13.50
C ASN A 128 -10.14 -8.23 13.84
N CYS A 129 -9.14 -7.36 13.76
CA CYS A 129 -7.78 -7.70 14.14
C CYS A 129 -7.76 -7.99 15.65
N ASN A 130 -7.27 -9.18 16.05
CA ASN A 130 -7.17 -9.58 17.46
C ASN A 130 -6.01 -8.91 18.23
N CYS A 131 -5.37 -7.87 17.67
CA CYS A 131 -4.28 -7.18 18.34
C CYS A 131 -4.80 -6.28 19.47
N ASP A 132 -4.03 -6.14 20.55
CA ASP A 132 -4.32 -5.11 21.55
C ASP A 132 -4.19 -3.71 20.91
N PRO A 133 -5.23 -2.85 20.97
CA PRO A 133 -5.15 -1.45 20.53
C PRO A 133 -3.98 -0.67 21.14
N GLU A 134 -3.44 -1.11 22.28
CA GLU A 134 -2.28 -0.49 22.94
C GLU A 134 -0.96 -0.71 22.20
N ASP A 135 -0.85 -1.81 21.45
CA ASP A 135 0.34 -2.18 20.67
C ASP A 135 0.31 -1.66 19.23
N VAL A 136 -0.79 -1.01 18.85
CA VAL A 136 -0.92 -0.31 17.58
C VAL A 136 -0.06 0.96 17.61
N LYS A 137 0.86 1.08 16.64
CA LYS A 137 1.88 2.14 16.58
C LYS A 137 1.68 3.04 15.38
N VAL A 138 2.00 4.32 15.57
CA VAL A 138 2.11 5.30 14.47
C VAL A 138 3.56 5.43 14.06
N VAL A 139 3.83 5.26 12.77
CA VAL A 139 5.18 5.32 12.21
C VAL A 139 5.19 6.17 10.94
N LEU A 140 6.39 6.59 10.52
CA LEU A 140 6.57 7.22 9.22
C LEU A 140 6.58 6.15 8.14
N ARG A 141 5.83 6.33 7.06
CA ARG A 141 5.73 5.38 5.94
C ARG A 141 7.08 5.01 5.34
N GLY A 142 8.04 5.93 5.36
CA GLY A 142 9.41 5.73 4.89
C GLY A 142 10.41 5.33 5.97
N ALA A 143 9.97 5.01 7.18
CA ALA A 143 10.87 4.52 8.22
C ALA A 143 11.33 3.08 7.90
N THR A 144 12.57 2.76 8.28
CA THR A 144 13.20 1.45 8.03
C THR A 144 12.52 0.31 8.77
N ASN A 145 11.66 0.60 9.75
CA ASN A 145 10.94 -0.38 10.55
C ASN A 145 9.52 -0.71 10.04
N VAL A 146 9.16 -0.26 8.83
CA VAL A 146 7.83 -0.52 8.24
C VAL A 146 7.84 -1.71 7.28
N TRP A 147 8.93 -1.86 6.52
CA TRP A 147 9.03 -2.88 5.47
C TRP A 147 10.38 -3.58 5.57
N PHE A 148 10.34 -4.88 5.84
CA PHE A 148 11.46 -5.78 5.74
C PHE A 148 11.14 -6.81 4.66
N ALA A 149 12.09 -7.08 3.77
CA ALA A 149 11.93 -8.15 2.81
C ALA A 149 12.05 -9.49 3.54
N ASP A 150 11.06 -10.38 3.36
CA ASP A 150 11.23 -11.79 3.71
C ASP A 150 12.02 -12.46 2.58
N THR A 151 13.32 -12.67 2.81
CA THR A 151 14.21 -13.24 1.79
C THR A 151 14.08 -14.75 1.83
N ARG A 152 13.40 -15.32 0.82
CA ARG A 152 13.29 -16.76 0.61
C ARG A 152 14.27 -17.17 -0.48
N SER A 153 15.24 -18.01 -0.14
CA SER A 153 16.06 -18.70 -1.15
C SER A 153 15.46 -20.06 -1.46
N SER A 154 15.54 -20.47 -2.73
CA SER A 154 15.31 -21.85 -3.13
C SER A 154 16.53 -22.31 -3.91
N ILE A 155 16.94 -23.55 -3.68
CA ILE A 155 17.94 -24.21 -4.49
C ILE A 155 17.24 -25.34 -5.24
N HIS A 156 17.29 -25.29 -6.56
CA HIS A 156 16.82 -26.39 -7.39
C HIS A 156 17.92 -27.45 -7.39
N ILE A 157 17.66 -28.60 -6.77
CA ILE A 157 18.57 -29.76 -6.80
C ILE A 157 18.03 -30.68 -7.91
N PRO A 158 18.73 -30.83 -9.04
CA PRO A 158 18.33 -31.79 -10.07
C PRO A 158 18.42 -33.21 -9.51
N THR A 159 17.44 -34.05 -9.82
CA THR A 159 17.43 -35.49 -9.51
C THR A 159 17.94 -36.30 -10.71
N ASP A 160 18.27 -37.59 -10.50
CA ASP A 160 18.90 -38.49 -11.48
C ASP A 160 18.13 -38.69 -12.82
N ASP A 161 16.95 -38.10 -12.98
CA ASP A 161 16.18 -38.07 -14.23
C ASP A 161 16.73 -37.04 -15.25
N GLU A 162 17.98 -36.59 -15.06
CA GLU A 162 18.69 -35.67 -15.95
C GLU A 162 18.84 -36.21 -17.37
N ALA A 163 18.91 -37.53 -17.58
CA ALA A 163 19.02 -38.09 -18.92
C ALA A 163 17.72 -37.90 -19.72
N THR A 164 16.57 -38.17 -19.09
CA THR A 164 15.24 -37.93 -19.66
C THR A 164 15.01 -36.44 -19.84
N SER A 165 15.39 -35.63 -18.85
CA SER A 165 15.28 -34.17 -18.89
C SER A 165 16.14 -33.54 -19.99
N ARG A 166 17.38 -33.99 -20.20
CA ARG A 166 18.26 -33.53 -21.30
C ARG A 166 17.70 -33.95 -22.66
N LYS A 167 17.13 -35.16 -22.77
CA LYS A 167 16.49 -35.63 -24.00
C LYS A 167 15.26 -34.78 -24.35
N ILE A 168 14.43 -34.46 -23.34
CA ILE A 168 13.28 -33.55 -23.49
C ILE A 168 13.75 -32.15 -23.91
N ILE A 169 14.75 -31.59 -23.22
CA ILE A 169 15.30 -30.27 -23.54
C ILE A 169 15.82 -30.23 -24.99
N ALA A 170 16.55 -31.25 -25.43
CA ALA A 170 17.06 -31.33 -26.80
C ALA A 170 15.93 -31.40 -27.86
N ILE A 171 14.87 -32.16 -27.59
CA ILE A 171 13.69 -32.24 -28.46
C ILE A 171 12.96 -30.89 -28.49
N LEU A 172 12.83 -30.23 -27.34
CA LEU A 172 12.24 -28.90 -27.26
C LEU A 172 13.07 -27.90 -28.05
N ASP A 173 14.39 -27.83 -27.86
CA ASP A 173 15.26 -26.92 -28.62
C ASP A 173 15.16 -27.14 -30.15
N GLU A 174 15.03 -28.39 -30.60
CA GLU A 174 14.88 -28.75 -32.02
C GLU A 174 13.51 -28.30 -32.60
N HIS A 175 12.44 -28.38 -31.81
CA HIS A 175 11.07 -28.23 -32.30
C HIS A 175 10.29 -27.05 -31.68
N PHE A 176 10.94 -26.20 -30.88
CA PHE A 176 10.29 -25.14 -30.11
C PHE A 176 9.55 -24.15 -31.02
N ASP A 177 10.20 -23.69 -32.10
CA ASP A 177 9.60 -22.72 -33.01
C ASP A 177 8.36 -23.28 -33.71
N ALA A 178 8.40 -24.56 -34.10
CA ALA A 178 7.25 -25.24 -34.69
C ALA A 178 6.09 -25.41 -33.69
N LEU A 179 6.41 -25.81 -32.44
CA LEU A 179 5.43 -25.94 -31.36
C LEU A 179 4.81 -24.60 -30.96
N ASN A 180 5.61 -23.54 -30.97
CA ASN A 180 5.18 -22.19 -30.64
C ASN A 180 4.29 -21.61 -31.74
N ALA A 181 4.59 -21.91 -33.02
CA ALA A 181 3.76 -21.53 -34.15
C ALA A 181 2.44 -22.31 -34.23
N SER A 182 2.38 -23.53 -33.68
CA SER A 182 1.20 -24.41 -33.73
C SER A 182 0.24 -24.26 -32.53
N ARG A 183 0.29 -23.12 -31.81
CA ARG A 183 -0.57 -22.91 -30.64
C ARG A 183 -2.05 -22.80 -31.01
N VAL A 184 -2.91 -23.36 -30.16
CA VAL A 184 -4.37 -23.29 -30.29
C VAL A 184 -4.91 -22.61 -29.04
N ASN A 185 -5.64 -21.49 -29.20
CA ASN A 185 -6.18 -20.69 -28.09
C ASN A 185 -5.12 -20.22 -27.06
N GLY A 186 -3.88 -20.01 -27.49
CA GLY A 186 -2.78 -19.56 -26.62
C GLY A 186 -2.09 -20.69 -25.84
N GLU A 187 -2.58 -21.92 -25.94
CA GLU A 187 -1.96 -23.12 -25.37
C GLU A 187 -1.22 -23.93 -26.45
N PHE A 188 -0.27 -24.77 -26.02
CA PHE A 188 0.38 -25.71 -26.92
C PHE A 188 -0.62 -26.78 -27.38
N ASN A 189 -0.59 -27.10 -28.68
CA ASN A 189 -1.44 -28.15 -29.24
C ASN A 189 -1.00 -29.53 -28.72
N LYS A 190 -1.82 -30.11 -27.84
CA LYS A 190 -1.53 -31.39 -27.17
C LYS A 190 -1.37 -32.56 -28.15
N ASP A 191 -2.08 -32.56 -29.27
CA ASP A 191 -1.99 -33.64 -30.26
C ASP A 191 -0.60 -33.66 -30.93
N ILE A 192 -0.06 -32.47 -31.23
CA ILE A 192 1.28 -32.32 -31.82
C ILE A 192 2.36 -32.68 -30.80
N VAL A 193 2.19 -32.26 -29.54
CA VAL A 193 3.14 -32.59 -28.47
C VAL A 193 3.14 -34.09 -28.19
N GLN A 194 1.96 -34.73 -28.13
CA GLN A 194 1.85 -36.18 -27.95
C GLN A 194 2.46 -36.95 -29.12
N PHE A 195 2.26 -36.48 -30.36
CA PHE A 195 2.87 -37.07 -31.54
C PHE A 195 4.40 -37.03 -31.46
N LEU A 196 4.98 -35.88 -31.08
CA LEU A 196 6.43 -35.72 -30.93
C LEU A 196 6.99 -36.55 -29.78
N ALA A 197 6.28 -36.61 -28.64
CA ALA A 197 6.66 -37.42 -27.48
C ALA A 197 6.72 -38.92 -27.85
N ASN A 198 5.66 -39.42 -28.50
CA ASN A 198 5.60 -40.80 -28.99
C ASN A 198 6.69 -41.09 -30.03
N SER A 199 6.93 -40.16 -30.97
CA SER A 199 7.94 -40.33 -32.02
C SER A 199 9.37 -40.40 -31.48
N LYS A 200 9.67 -39.68 -30.40
CA LYS A 200 11.02 -39.64 -29.81
C LYS A 200 11.16 -40.59 -28.61
N GLY A 201 10.10 -41.33 -28.26
CA GLY A 201 10.08 -42.31 -27.16
C GLY A 201 10.34 -41.64 -25.81
N VAL A 202 9.52 -40.63 -25.50
CA VAL A 202 9.52 -39.88 -24.24
C VAL A 202 8.09 -39.90 -23.72
N ASP A 203 7.92 -40.11 -22.41
CA ASP A 203 6.59 -40.10 -21.78
C ASP A 203 6.06 -38.66 -21.66
N PHE A 204 4.75 -38.48 -21.83
CA PHE A 204 4.07 -37.17 -21.81
C PHE A 204 3.39 -36.89 -20.47
#